data_AF-L0DWI5-F1
#
_entry.id   AF-L0DWI5-F1
#
_cell.length_a   1.000
_cell.length_b   1.000
_cell.length_c   1.000
_cell.angle_alpha   90.00
_cell.angle_beta   90.00
_cell.angle_gamma   90.00
#
_symmetry.space_group_name_H-M   'P 1'
#
loop_
_entity.id
_entity.type
_entity.pdbx_description
1 polymer ?
#
loop_
_entity_poly.entity_id
_entity_poly.type
_entity_poly.pdbx_seq_one_letter_code
_entity_poly.pdbx_strand_id
1 'polypeptide(L)' 'MSLIAPAVFVESGPERCSGLPVMRYGPDSLHAALGEDLLLIRHASEHHITPGGAVQAFNFTARGIPRGRRHIGQ' A
#
# COMPACT_ATOMS: atom_id res chain seq x y z
N MET A 1 13.82 5.13 -13.37
CA MET A 1 13.43 5.02 -11.95
C MET A 1 11.93 4.91 -11.98
N SER A 2 11.42 3.73 -11.64
CA SER A 2 9.98 3.45 -11.65
C SER A 2 9.47 3.64 -10.23
N LEU A 3 8.35 4.36 -10.08
CA LEU A 3 7.72 4.67 -8.80
C LEU A 3 6.27 4.18 -8.84
N ILE A 4 5.81 3.60 -7.74
CA ILE A 4 4.39 3.32 -7.50
C ILE A 4 3.97 3.93 -6.15
N ALA A 5 2.70 4.35 -6.07
CA ALA A 5 2.15 4.97 -4.88
C ALA A 5 0.75 4.42 -4.52
N PRO A 6 0.61 3.15 -4.11
CA PRO A 6 -0.68 2.59 -3.75
C PRO A 6 -1.23 3.19 -2.45
N ALA A 7 -2.55 3.35 -2.41
CA ALA A 7 -3.34 3.53 -1.20
C ALA A 7 -3.94 2.18 -0.81
N VAL A 8 -3.66 1.69 0.39
CA VAL A 8 -4.16 0.39 0.86
C VAL A 8 -4.86 0.52 2.21
N PHE A 9 -5.80 -0.40 2.46
CA PHE A 9 -6.35 -0.57 3.79
C PHE A 9 -5.26 -1.08 4.73
N VAL A 10 -5.15 -0.40 5.87
CA VAL A 10 -4.23 -0.79 6.94
C VAL A 10 -4.69 -2.09 7.58
N GLU A 11 -3.80 -2.78 8.30
CA GLU A 11 -4.10 -4.04 8.99
C GLU A 11 -5.34 -3.96 9.90
N SER A 12 -5.52 -2.82 10.58
CA SER A 12 -6.66 -2.50 11.44
C SER A 12 -7.86 -1.90 10.69
N GLY A 13 -7.82 -1.89 9.36
CA GLY A 13 -8.90 -1.37 8.51
C GLY A 13 -10.14 -2.30 8.50
N PRO A 14 -11.22 -1.87 7.82
CA PRO A 14 -12.45 -2.68 7.77
C PRO A 14 -12.23 -4.02 7.05
N GLU A 15 -13.05 -5.03 7.35
CA GLU A 15 -13.08 -6.31 6.61
C GLU A 15 -13.80 -6.22 5.27
N ARG A 16 -14.69 -5.23 5.13
CA ARG A 16 -15.50 -5.06 3.94
C ARG A 16 -15.62 -3.58 3.57
N CYS A 17 -15.69 -3.31 2.28
CA CYS A 17 -16.00 -1.99 1.71
C CYS A 17 -17.05 -2.19 0.62
N SER A 18 -18.13 -1.40 0.64
CA SER A 18 -19.26 -1.52 -0.29
C SER A 18 -19.84 -2.93 -0.39
N GLY A 19 -19.82 -3.69 0.71
CA GLY A 19 -20.29 -5.07 0.75
C GLY A 19 -19.34 -6.12 0.14
N LEU A 20 -18.13 -5.74 -0.26
CA LEU A 20 -17.12 -6.67 -0.76
C LEU A 20 -16.01 -6.87 0.27
N PRO A 21 -15.45 -8.08 0.40
CA PRO A 21 -14.26 -8.30 1.22
C PRO A 21 -13.11 -7.45 0.68
N VAL A 22 -12.32 -6.86 1.59
CA VAL A 22 -11.12 -6.10 1.23
C VAL A 22 -9.86 -6.79 1.70
N MET A 23 -8.78 -6.61 0.95
CA MET A 23 -7.44 -6.97 1.41
C MET A 23 -6.88 -5.85 2.28
N ARG A 24 -6.21 -6.22 3.37
CA ARG A 24 -5.50 -5.31 4.27
C ARG A 24 -4.03 -5.65 4.24
N TYR A 25 -3.19 -4.63 4.35
CA TYR A 25 -1.75 -4.82 4.34
C TYR A 25 -1.08 -3.99 5.45
N GLY A 26 -0.23 -4.66 6.23
CA GLY A 26 0.86 -4.02 6.96
C GLY A 26 2.06 -3.73 6.04
N PRO A 27 3.08 -2.97 6.50
CA PRO A 27 4.22 -2.57 5.69
C PRO A 27 4.97 -3.72 5.00
N ASP A 28 5.18 -4.82 5.75
CA ASP A 28 5.92 -6.00 5.29
C ASP A 28 5.10 -6.84 4.31
N SER A 29 3.83 -7.12 4.65
CA SER A 29 2.91 -7.84 3.76
C SER A 29 2.68 -7.10 2.43
N LEU A 30 2.61 -5.76 2.45
CA LEU A 30 2.53 -4.95 1.24
C LEU A 30 3.80 -5.06 0.40
N HIS A 31 4.97 -5.09 1.05
CA HIS A 31 6.24 -5.24 0.35
C HIS A 31 6.34 -6.60 -0.35
N ALA A 32 5.97 -7.68 0.35
CA ALA A 32 5.93 -9.02 -0.21
C ALA A 32 4.95 -9.13 -1.40
N ALA A 33 3.79 -8.48 -1.32
CA ALA A 33 2.79 -8.49 -2.39
C ALA A 33 3.22 -7.69 -3.64
N LEU A 34 4.01 -6.63 -3.47
CA LEU A 34 4.48 -5.79 -4.58
C LEU A 34 5.78 -6.29 -5.20
N GLY A 35 6.58 -7.07 -4.45
CA GLY A 35 7.87 -7.60 -4.86
C GLY A 35 9.04 -6.86 -4.20
N GLU A 36 10.12 -7.61 -3.91
CA GLU A 36 11.26 -7.15 -3.13
C GLU A 36 12.08 -6.03 -3.79
N ASP A 37 11.98 -5.90 -5.12
CA ASP A 37 12.68 -4.85 -5.87
C ASP A 37 12.14 -3.44 -5.57
N LEU A 38 10.92 -3.34 -5.04
CA LEU A 38 10.24 -2.08 -4.73
C LEU A 38 10.54 -1.63 -3.30
N LEU A 39 11.62 -0.88 -3.16
CA LEU A 39 12.04 -0.30 -1.90
C LEU A 39 11.07 0.79 -1.45
N LEU A 40 10.78 0.84 -0.15
CA LEU A 40 10.01 1.92 0.45
C LEU A 40 10.81 3.23 0.41
N ILE A 41 10.24 4.26 -0.22
CA ILE A 41 10.84 5.60 -0.31
C ILE A 41 10.17 6.52 0.72
N ARG A 42 8.84 6.47 0.84
CA ARG A 42 8.07 7.20 1.84
C ARG A 42 6.77 6.48 2.18
N HIS A 43 6.19 6.78 3.33
CA HIS A 43 4.83 6.41 3.68
C HIS A 43 4.12 7.56 4.40
N ALA A 44 2.79 7.55 4.35
CA ALA A 44 1.91 8.46 5.06
C ALA A 44 0.64 7.72 5.48
N SER A 45 0.04 8.13 6.60
CA SER A 45 -1.23 7.61 7.08
C SER A 45 -2.24 8.74 7.08
N GLU A 46 -3.43 8.50 6.56
CA GLU A 46 -4.48 9.50 6.48
C GLU A 46 -5.82 8.93 6.93
N HIS A 47 -6.63 9.79 7.57
CA HIS A 47 -8.00 9.49 7.93
C HIS A 47 -8.94 10.20 6.96
N HIS A 48 -9.64 9.42 6.13
CA HIS A 48 -10.58 9.93 5.15
C HIS A 48 -12.00 9.88 5.72
N ILE A 49 -12.72 10.99 5.66
CA ILE A 49 -14.16 11.00 5.95
C ILE A 49 -14.90 10.58 4.68
N THR A 50 -15.63 9.46 4.75
CA THR A 50 -16.48 9.02 3.65
C THR A 50 -17.65 10.00 3.45
N PRO A 51 -18.28 10.05 2.26
CA PRO A 51 -19.47 10.88 2.06
C PRO A 51 -20.61 10.61 3.06
N GLY A 52 -20.67 9.39 3.63
CA GLY A 52 -21.61 9.02 4.68
C GLY A 52 -21.18 9.38 6.11
N GLY A 53 -20.07 10.10 6.29
CA GLY A 53 -19.57 10.58 7.58
C GLY A 53 -18.68 9.60 8.37
N ALA A 54 -18.48 8.37 7.89
CA ALA A 54 -17.59 7.40 8.55
C ALA A 54 -16.11 7.74 8.33
N VAL A 55 -15.27 7.52 9.34
CA VAL A 55 -13.80 7.66 9.24
C VAL A 55 -13.21 6.36 8.70
N GLN A 56 -12.36 6.47 7.68
CA GLN A 56 -11.63 5.35 7.09
C GLN A 56 -10.13 5.65 7.04
N ALA A 57 -9.34 4.84 7.74
CA ALA A 57 -7.88 5.00 7.77
C ALA A 57 -7.21 4.30 6.59
N PHE A 58 -6.30 5.02 5.92
CA PHE A 58 -5.51 4.53 4.79
C PHE A 58 -4.01 4.71 5.05
N ASN A 59 -3.22 3.79 4.51
CA ASN A 59 -1.78 3.96 4.35
C ASN A 59 -1.45 4.19 2.89
N PHE A 60 -0.73 5.28 2.62
CA PHE A 60 -0.11 5.58 1.35
C PHE A 60 1.37 5.24 1.44
N THR A 61 1.90 4.51 0.46
CA THR A 61 3.34 4.23 0.39
C THR A 61 3.87 4.59 -0.98
N ALA A 62 4.95 5.35 -1.07
CA ALA A 62 5.70 5.56 -2.30
C ALA A 62 6.86 4.56 -2.33
N ARG A 63 6.92 3.72 -3.37
CA ARG A 63 7.94 2.68 -3.53
C ARG A 63 8.58 2.76 -4.91
N GLY A 64 9.87 2.44 -5.01
CA GLY A 64 10.56 2.49 -6.30
C GLY A 64 11.77 1.57 -6.42
N ILE A 65 12.15 1.33 -7.67
CA ILE A 65 13.32 0.52 -8.03
C ILE A 65 14.51 1.46 -8.31
N PRO A 66 15.61 1.38 -7.53
CA PRO A 66 16.81 2.17 -7.77
C PRO A 66 17.39 1.89 -9.16
N ARG A 67 17.91 2.93 -9.84
CA ARG A 67 18.66 2.72 -11.09
C ARG A 67 19.90 1.86 -10.80
N GLY A 68 20.02 0.71 -11.49
CA GLY A 68 21.17 -0.19 -11.39
C GLY A 68 20.83 -1.61 -10.91
N ARG A 69 19.69 -1.82 -10.23
CA ARG A 69 19.14 -3.16 -9.98
C ARG A 69 18.44 -3.65 -11.24
N ARG A 70 19.15 -4.40 -12.09
CA ARG A 70 18.50 -5.25 -13.09
C ARG A 70 18.02 -6.52 -12.38
N HIS A 71 16.80 -6.93 -12.68
CA HIS A 71 16.27 -8.23 -12.30
C HIS A 71 17.24 -9.29 -12.87
N ILE A 72 18.07 -9.86 -12.01
CA ILE A 72 18.85 -11.04 -12.38
C ILE A 72 17.82 -12.16 -12.27
N GLY A 73 17.25 -12.53 -13.42
CA GLY A 73 16.28 -13.62 -13.50
C GLY A 73 16.85 -14.88 -12.84
N GLN A 74 15.96 -15.61 -12.16
CA GLN A 74 16.21 -16.99 -11.77
C GLN A 74 16.46 -17.86 -13.01
#